data_AF-A0A970PM98-F1
#
_entry.id   AF-A0A970PM98-F1
#
_cell.length_a   1.000
_cell.length_b   1.000
_cell.length_c   1.000
_cell.angle_alpha   90.00
_cell.angle_beta   90.00
_cell.angle_gamma   90.00
#
_symmetry.space_group_name_H-M   'P 1'
#
loop_
_entity.id
_entity.type
_entity.pdbx_description
1 polymer ?
#
loop_
_entity_poly.entity_id
_entity_poly.type
_entity_poly.pdbx_seq_one_letter_code
_entity_poly.pdbx_strand_id
1 'polypeptide(L)'
;ILTTDADCIVPLTWVSSMVEAFTDDISMVAGYSRTLLKDWDQASLLHKYEHFDFAATYLVLGGGYTLGKSWACIGQNLAYTRRAWEDVGGFDQIRHLISGDDVNLMQLLRRSGKRIIFNFDPRSFVHTYPVESWQQLSNQRARWASNMKYQLKFNPEFFFILLSMAFMYWGAPLLAFFNWKLALGAFVLRIAIELTFLSYARSRFGVTARMMRFYPLWIVIQTFFLVFTMVLGQFNLFIWHGKRPPKGARK
;
A
#
# COMPACT_ATOMS: atom_id res chain seq x y z
N ILE A 1 -13.50 -11.90 12.46
CA ILE A 1 -12.22 -12.59 12.11
C ILE A 1 -11.18 -11.49 12.05
N LEU A 2 -10.08 -11.62 12.80
CA LEU A 2 -8.95 -10.69 12.76
C LEU A 2 -7.75 -11.43 12.18
N THR A 3 -7.00 -10.78 11.30
CA THR A 3 -5.83 -11.36 10.65
C THR A 3 -4.64 -10.40 10.72
N THR A 4 -3.47 -10.97 10.96
CA THR A 4 -2.18 -10.28 10.94
C THR A 4 -1.12 -11.30 10.51
N ASP A 5 0.00 -10.82 9.95
CA ASP A 5 1.08 -11.70 9.52
C ASP A 5 1.88 -12.21 10.73
N ALA A 6 2.55 -13.36 10.58
CA ALA A 6 3.28 -13.97 11.70
C ALA A 6 4.49 -13.15 12.18
N ASP A 7 5.00 -12.24 11.35
CA ASP A 7 6.10 -11.32 11.65
C ASP A 7 5.62 -9.96 12.18
N CYS A 8 4.32 -9.82 12.44
CA CYS A 8 3.72 -8.60 12.96
C CYS A 8 3.63 -8.61 14.49
N ILE A 9 3.85 -7.43 15.07
CA ILE A 9 3.74 -7.15 16.51
C ILE A 9 2.53 -6.23 16.70
N VAL A 10 1.55 -6.71 17.45
CA VAL A 10 0.29 -6.01 17.72
C VAL A 10 0.30 -5.41 19.13
N PRO A 11 -0.28 -4.21 19.36
CA PRO A 11 -0.43 -3.65 20.70
C PRO A 11 -1.49 -4.42 21.51
N LEU A 12 -1.44 -4.31 22.85
CA LEU A 12 -2.45 -4.91 23.74
C LEU A 12 -3.88 -4.44 23.44
N THR A 13 -4.02 -3.22 22.90
CA THR A 13 -5.28 -2.59 22.51
C THR A 13 -5.74 -2.94 21.09
N TRP A 14 -5.00 -3.77 20.35
CA TRP A 14 -5.24 -4.03 18.93
C TRP A 14 -6.64 -4.58 18.68
N VAL A 15 -7.01 -5.64 19.40
CA VAL A 15 -8.30 -6.31 19.22
C VAL A 15 -9.45 -5.37 19.59
N SER A 16 -9.37 -4.66 20.72
CA SER A 16 -10.44 -3.77 21.15
C SER A 16 -10.64 -2.62 20.16
N SER A 17 -9.56 -1.96 19.72
CA SER A 17 -9.64 -0.85 18.76
C SER A 17 -10.15 -1.31 17.38
N MET A 18 -9.72 -2.47 16.89
CA MET A 18 -10.21 -3.01 15.62
C MET A 18 -11.69 -3.42 15.67
N VAL A 19 -12.15 -3.96 16.80
CA VAL A 19 -13.56 -4.36 16.99
C VAL A 19 -14.47 -3.15 17.23
N GLU A 20 -14.03 -2.16 18.00
CA GLU A 20 -14.76 -0.90 18.25
C GLU A 20 -15.08 -0.14 16.95
N ALA A 21 -14.28 -0.34 15.90
CA ALA A 21 -14.49 0.27 14.59
C ALA A 21 -15.69 -0.33 13.82
N PHE A 22 -16.26 -1.47 14.24
CA PHE A 22 -17.41 -2.07 13.58
C PHE A 22 -18.74 -1.45 14.04
N THR A 23 -19.56 -1.10 13.06
CA THR A 23 -21.02 -0.87 13.19
C THR A 23 -21.76 -1.93 12.38
N ASP A 24 -23.08 -2.00 12.50
CA ASP A 24 -23.90 -3.05 11.86
C ASP A 24 -23.72 -3.15 10.34
N ASP A 25 -23.34 -2.06 9.69
CA ASP A 25 -23.15 -1.99 8.24
C ASP A 25 -21.69 -2.20 7.79
N ILE A 26 -20.73 -2.20 8.72
CA ILE A 26 -19.30 -2.39 8.40
C ILE A 26 -18.98 -3.87 8.30
N SER A 27 -18.45 -4.27 7.15
CA SER A 27 -18.11 -5.67 6.86
C SER A 27 -16.63 -5.98 7.01
N MET A 28 -15.76 -4.98 6.82
CA MET A 28 -14.32 -5.11 6.93
C MET A 28 -13.67 -3.78 7.38
N VAL A 29 -12.65 -3.90 8.21
CA VAL A 29 -11.81 -2.83 8.73
C VAL A 29 -10.38 -3.14 8.35
N ALA A 30 -9.75 -2.24 7.59
CA ALA A 30 -8.31 -2.25 7.36
C ALA A 30 -7.63 -1.32 8.38
N GLY A 31 -6.45 -1.68 8.85
CA GLY A 31 -5.68 -0.86 9.79
C GLY A 31 -4.31 -0.49 9.24
N TYR A 32 -3.66 0.45 9.93
CA TYR A 32 -2.31 0.89 9.59
C TYR A 32 -1.26 -0.08 10.13
N SER A 33 -0.21 -0.29 9.33
CA SER A 33 0.99 -1.02 9.73
C SER A 33 2.23 -0.18 9.41
N ARG A 34 3.25 -0.26 10.26
CA ARG A 34 4.51 0.48 10.09
C ARG A 34 5.71 -0.39 10.42
N THR A 35 6.83 -0.12 9.77
CA THR A 35 8.07 -0.80 10.14
C THR A 35 8.54 -0.35 11.53
N LEU A 36 9.08 -1.30 12.30
CA LEU A 36 9.62 -1.06 13.63
C LEU A 36 11.03 -0.47 13.51
N LEU A 37 11.13 0.86 13.60
CA LEU A 37 12.40 1.56 13.72
C LEU A 37 12.67 1.95 15.17
N LYS A 38 13.76 1.43 15.75
CA LYS A 38 14.20 1.76 17.11
C LYS A 38 14.69 3.20 17.21
N ASP A 39 15.55 3.60 16.27
CA ASP A 39 16.12 4.93 16.16
C ASP A 39 16.15 5.33 14.68
N TRP A 40 15.56 6.48 14.37
CA TRP A 40 15.56 7.01 13.01
C TRP A 40 16.97 7.38 12.55
N ASP A 41 17.77 8.02 13.38
CA ASP A 41 19.05 8.58 12.94
C ASP A 41 20.06 7.47 12.64
N GLN A 42 20.02 6.39 13.42
CA GLN A 42 20.83 5.18 13.24
C GLN A 42 20.27 4.20 12.19
N ALA A 43 19.05 4.40 11.70
CA ALA A 43 18.47 3.50 10.71
C ALA A 43 19.21 3.61 9.36
N SER A 44 19.38 2.45 8.71
CA SER A 44 19.94 2.36 7.37
C SER A 44 19.08 3.12 6.35
N LEU A 45 19.67 3.46 5.20
CA LEU A 45 18.93 4.12 4.11
C LEU A 45 17.72 3.30 3.66
N LEU A 46 17.88 1.97 3.57
CA LEU A 46 16.81 1.03 3.24
C LEU A 46 15.65 1.12 4.22
N HIS A 47 15.93 1.03 5.52
CA HIS A 47 14.90 1.04 6.55
C HIS A 47 14.17 2.39 6.62
N LYS A 48 14.91 3.50 6.47
CA LYS A 48 14.32 4.85 6.35
C LYS A 48 13.38 4.95 5.15
N TYR A 49 13.84 4.45 4.00
CA TYR A 49 13.07 4.43 2.77
C TYR A 49 11.80 3.59 2.91
N GLU A 50 11.92 2.35 3.38
CA GLU A 50 10.78 1.45 3.56
C GLU A 50 9.75 2.03 4.54
N HIS A 51 10.19 2.58 5.67
CA HIS A 51 9.29 3.20 6.65
C HIS A 51 8.51 4.38 6.05
N PHE A 52 9.20 5.25 5.32
CA PHE A 52 8.60 6.41 4.68
C PHE A 52 7.66 6.01 3.53
N ASP A 53 8.06 5.04 2.70
CA ASP A 53 7.26 4.48 1.61
C ASP A 53 5.99 3.80 2.11
N PHE A 54 6.06 3.06 3.22
CA PHE A 54 4.88 2.50 3.89
C PHE A 54 3.92 3.60 4.32
N ALA A 55 4.40 4.64 5.00
CA ALA A 55 3.55 5.73 5.45
C ALA A 55 2.89 6.48 4.27
N ALA A 56 3.64 6.74 3.20
CA ALA A 56 3.11 7.36 1.99
C ALA A 56 2.06 6.47 1.30
N THR A 57 2.32 5.16 1.21
CA THR A 57 1.38 4.18 0.65
C THR A 57 0.08 4.16 1.44
N TYR A 58 0.16 4.03 2.77
CA TYR A 58 -1.01 4.00 3.63
C TYR A 58 -1.79 5.32 3.64
N LEU A 59 -1.14 6.45 3.39
CA LEU A 59 -1.83 7.71 3.20
C LEU A 59 -2.72 7.72 1.95
N VAL A 60 -2.23 7.17 0.84
CA VAL A 60 -3.02 7.02 -0.38
C VAL A 60 -4.18 6.05 -0.13
N LEU A 61 -3.92 4.92 0.52
CA LEU A 61 -4.96 3.94 0.85
C LEU A 61 -6.02 4.53 1.78
N GLY A 62 -5.60 5.09 2.92
CA GLY A 62 -6.48 5.73 3.89
C GLY A 62 -7.30 6.86 3.28
N GLY A 63 -6.69 7.69 2.44
CA GLY A 63 -7.40 8.70 1.64
C GLY A 63 -8.49 8.09 0.77
N GLY A 64 -8.19 7.02 0.05
CA GLY A 64 -9.18 6.24 -0.71
C GLY A 64 -10.37 5.83 0.16
N TYR A 65 -10.12 5.22 1.33
CA TYR A 65 -11.20 4.81 2.25
C TYR A 65 -12.08 5.98 2.69
N THR A 66 -11.52 7.17 2.93
CA THR A 66 -12.32 8.37 3.30
C THR A 66 -13.21 8.87 2.17
N LEU A 67 -12.86 8.57 0.91
CA LEU A 67 -13.68 8.84 -0.27
C LEU A 67 -14.72 7.73 -0.56
N GLY A 68 -14.85 6.74 0.34
CA GLY A 68 -15.65 5.54 0.09
C GLY A 68 -15.04 4.60 -0.95
N LYS A 69 -13.76 4.78 -1.27
CA LYS A 69 -13.00 4.04 -2.27
C LYS A 69 -11.96 3.13 -1.62
N SER A 70 -12.34 1.91 -1.29
CA SER A 70 -11.43 0.89 -0.76
C SER A 70 -10.57 0.30 -1.88
N TRP A 71 -9.49 0.99 -2.25
CA TRP A 71 -8.66 0.63 -3.40
C TRP A 71 -7.78 -0.59 -3.15
N ALA A 72 -7.09 -0.64 -2.01
CA ALA A 72 -6.31 -1.79 -1.57
C ALA A 72 -6.21 -1.82 -0.04
N CYS A 73 -5.87 -2.99 0.48
CA CYS A 73 -5.47 -3.20 1.87
C CYS A 73 -4.15 -3.97 1.91
N ILE A 74 -3.58 -4.08 3.11
CA ILE A 74 -2.38 -4.87 3.39
C ILE A 74 -2.72 -5.84 4.54
N GLY A 75 -2.42 -7.12 4.33
CA GLY A 75 -2.81 -8.25 5.19
C GLY A 75 -2.33 -8.18 6.64
N GLN A 76 -1.31 -7.37 6.91
CA GLN A 76 -0.72 -7.16 8.23
C GLN A 76 -1.71 -6.66 9.29
N ASN A 77 -2.78 -5.97 8.90
CA ASN A 77 -3.74 -5.43 9.86
C ASN A 77 -5.16 -5.37 9.26
N LEU A 78 -5.91 -6.46 9.41
CA LEU A 78 -7.26 -6.57 8.88
C LEU A 78 -8.23 -7.22 9.88
N ALA A 79 -9.48 -6.80 9.81
CA ALA A 79 -10.60 -7.45 10.46
C ALA A 79 -11.80 -7.50 9.53
N TYR A 80 -12.57 -8.56 9.55
CA TYR A 80 -13.83 -8.68 8.80
C TYR A 80 -14.82 -9.60 9.50
N THR A 81 -16.11 -9.40 9.23
CA THR A 81 -17.15 -10.26 9.80
C THR A 81 -17.14 -11.63 9.12
N ARG A 82 -17.42 -12.68 9.89
CA ARG A 82 -17.53 -14.04 9.33
C ARG A 82 -18.60 -14.09 8.23
N ARG A 83 -19.75 -13.47 8.48
CA ARG A 83 -20.84 -13.34 7.51
C ARG A 83 -20.38 -12.73 6.19
N ALA A 84 -19.64 -11.62 6.23
CA ALA A 84 -19.14 -10.98 5.01
C ALA A 84 -18.19 -11.90 4.22
N TRP A 85 -17.35 -12.68 4.91
CA TRP A 85 -16.47 -13.67 4.28
C TRP A 85 -17.26 -14.83 3.65
N GLU A 86 -18.28 -15.35 4.35
CA GLU A 86 -19.17 -16.40 3.84
C GLU A 86 -20.00 -15.91 2.63
N ASP A 87 -20.49 -14.67 2.67
CA ASP A 87 -21.30 -14.05 1.60
C ASP A 87 -20.57 -13.98 0.24
N VAL A 88 -19.23 -13.97 0.24
CA VAL A 88 -18.41 -13.96 -0.99
C VAL A 88 -17.81 -15.32 -1.34
N GLY A 89 -18.16 -16.38 -0.59
CA GLY A 89 -17.59 -17.73 -0.76
C GLY A 89 -16.13 -17.82 -0.30
N GLY A 90 -15.74 -16.99 0.66
CA GLY A 90 -14.39 -16.96 1.22
C GLY A 90 -13.30 -16.73 0.17
N PHE A 91 -12.29 -17.60 0.16
CA PHE A 91 -11.12 -17.50 -0.71
C PHE A 91 -11.24 -18.30 -2.01
N ASP A 92 -12.34 -19.05 -2.22
CA ASP A 92 -12.42 -20.03 -3.31
C ASP A 92 -12.30 -19.38 -4.70
N GLN A 93 -12.90 -18.20 -4.89
CA GLN A 93 -12.82 -17.45 -6.16
C GLN A 93 -11.40 -16.97 -6.49
N ILE A 94 -10.53 -16.82 -5.48
CA ILE A 94 -9.19 -16.24 -5.62
C ILE A 94 -8.06 -17.23 -5.31
N ARG A 95 -8.37 -18.46 -4.91
CA ARG A 95 -7.42 -19.51 -4.54
C ARG A 95 -6.40 -19.87 -5.61
N HIS A 96 -6.72 -19.62 -6.88
CA HIS A 96 -5.83 -19.86 -8.02
C HIS A 96 -4.73 -18.77 -8.17
N LEU A 97 -4.84 -17.66 -7.43
CA LEU A 97 -3.86 -16.59 -7.43
C LEU A 97 -2.71 -16.95 -6.47
N ILE A 98 -1.50 -16.53 -6.84
CA ILE A 98 -0.28 -16.87 -6.09
C ILE A 98 -0.08 -15.94 -4.89
N SER A 99 -0.70 -14.76 -4.92
CA SER A 99 -0.57 -13.74 -3.87
C SER A 99 -1.78 -12.82 -3.86
N GLY A 100 -1.89 -12.02 -2.81
CA GLY A 100 -2.88 -10.94 -2.69
C GLY A 100 -4.24 -11.40 -2.16
N ASP A 101 -4.28 -12.48 -1.37
CA ASP A 101 -5.53 -13.00 -0.80
C ASP A 101 -6.30 -11.92 -0.02
N ASP A 102 -5.57 -11.07 0.70
CA ASP A 102 -6.04 -9.89 1.41
C ASP A 102 -6.76 -8.87 0.50
N VAL A 103 -6.03 -8.33 -0.48
CA VAL A 103 -6.54 -7.28 -1.37
C VAL A 103 -7.63 -7.81 -2.29
N ASN A 104 -7.53 -9.07 -2.71
CA ASN A 104 -8.51 -9.69 -3.59
C ASN A 104 -9.79 -10.06 -2.84
N LEU A 105 -9.71 -10.54 -1.58
CA LEU A 105 -10.89 -10.71 -0.72
C LEU A 105 -11.58 -9.36 -0.49
N MET A 106 -10.82 -8.31 -0.19
CA MET A 106 -11.37 -6.97 -0.03
C MET A 106 -12.12 -6.50 -1.29
N GLN A 107 -11.59 -6.79 -2.50
CA GLN A 107 -12.30 -6.47 -3.74
C GLN A 107 -13.57 -7.30 -3.95
N LEU A 108 -13.61 -8.57 -3.54
CA LEU A 108 -14.83 -9.37 -3.58
C LEU A 108 -15.91 -8.72 -2.70
N LEU A 109 -15.56 -8.36 -1.46
CA LEU A 109 -16.45 -7.68 -0.52
C LEU A 109 -16.97 -6.36 -1.09
N ARG A 110 -16.06 -5.52 -1.61
CA ARG A 110 -16.40 -4.23 -2.21
C ARG A 110 -17.38 -4.39 -3.39
N ARG A 111 -17.14 -5.36 -4.28
CA ARG A 111 -18.02 -5.63 -5.42
C ARG A 111 -19.39 -6.17 -5.03
N SER A 112 -19.48 -6.84 -3.88
CA SER A 112 -20.75 -7.27 -3.27
C SER A 112 -21.44 -6.16 -2.47
N GLY A 113 -21.02 -4.90 -2.62
CA GLY A 113 -21.63 -3.74 -1.97
C GLY A 113 -21.37 -3.64 -0.47
N LYS A 114 -20.40 -4.40 0.05
CA LYS A 114 -20.05 -4.37 1.47
C LYS A 114 -19.29 -3.10 1.82
N ARG A 115 -19.61 -2.47 2.96
CA ARG A 115 -18.90 -1.30 3.45
C ARG A 115 -17.58 -1.72 4.09
N ILE A 116 -16.50 -1.06 3.66
CA ILE A 116 -15.14 -1.30 4.14
C ILE A 116 -14.56 0.03 4.57
N ILE A 117 -13.96 0.07 5.76
CA ILE A 117 -13.38 1.30 6.33
C ILE A 117 -11.91 1.11 6.68
N PHE A 118 -11.25 2.22 7.01
CA PHE A 118 -9.90 2.23 7.56
C PHE A 118 -9.92 2.72 9.00
N ASN A 119 -9.28 1.98 9.91
CA ASN A 119 -9.11 2.39 11.30
C ASN A 119 -7.86 3.27 11.44
N PHE A 120 -8.09 4.55 11.73
CA PHE A 120 -7.03 5.54 11.95
C PHE A 120 -6.61 5.64 13.43
N ASP A 121 -7.18 4.84 14.32
CA ASP A 121 -6.85 4.85 15.74
C ASP A 121 -5.48 4.21 16.00
N PRO A 122 -4.51 4.94 16.59
CA PRO A 122 -3.19 4.42 16.91
C PRO A 122 -3.20 3.19 17.82
N ARG A 123 -4.27 2.97 18.60
CA ARG A 123 -4.45 1.77 19.42
C ARG A 123 -4.53 0.48 18.59
N SER A 124 -4.79 0.58 17.28
CA SER A 124 -4.85 -0.54 16.34
C SER A 124 -3.58 -0.71 15.49
N PHE A 125 -2.57 0.16 15.61
CA PHE A 125 -1.45 0.17 14.67
C PHE A 125 -0.52 -1.02 14.90
N VAL A 126 -0.18 -1.71 13.82
CA VAL A 126 0.66 -2.91 13.83
C VAL A 126 2.09 -2.55 13.44
N HIS A 127 3.05 -3.23 14.05
CA HIS A 127 4.46 -3.12 13.71
C HIS A 127 4.93 -4.36 12.94
N THR A 128 5.79 -4.17 11.95
CA THR A 128 6.48 -5.27 11.25
C THR A 128 7.98 -4.98 11.23
N TYR A 129 8.81 -6.00 11.09
CA TYR A 129 10.25 -5.80 10.93
C TYR A 129 10.56 -5.28 9.51
N PRO A 130 11.44 -4.28 9.36
CA PRO A 130 11.87 -3.85 8.04
C PRO A 130 12.65 -4.97 7.34
N VAL A 131 12.62 -4.97 6.01
CA VAL A 131 13.37 -5.95 5.21
C VAL A 131 14.88 -5.70 5.29
N GLU A 132 15.67 -6.76 5.13
CA GLU A 132 17.12 -6.71 5.34
C GLU A 132 17.89 -6.23 4.11
N SER A 133 17.25 -6.21 2.93
CA SER A 133 17.91 -5.82 1.68
C SER A 133 16.98 -5.17 0.65
N TRP A 134 17.57 -4.38 -0.25
CA TRP A 134 16.85 -3.80 -1.40
C TRP A 134 16.25 -4.88 -2.31
N GLN A 135 16.92 -6.03 -2.44
CA GLN A 135 16.41 -7.16 -3.22
C GLN A 135 15.11 -7.70 -2.61
N GLN A 136 15.07 -7.87 -1.27
CA GLN A 136 13.85 -8.28 -0.58
C GLN A 136 12.74 -7.23 -0.73
N LEU A 137 13.06 -5.93 -0.61
CA LEU A 137 12.09 -4.86 -0.80
C LEU A 137 11.51 -4.83 -2.21
N SER A 138 12.37 -4.90 -3.24
CA SER A 138 11.97 -4.95 -4.64
C SER A 138 11.09 -6.15 -4.92
N ASN A 139 11.42 -7.32 -4.35
CA ASN A 139 10.61 -8.52 -4.48
C ASN A 139 9.23 -8.35 -3.82
N GLN A 140 9.16 -7.73 -2.64
CA GLN A 140 7.89 -7.45 -1.94
C GLN A 140 7.01 -6.49 -2.76
N ARG A 141 7.56 -5.39 -3.28
CA ARG A 141 6.81 -4.42 -4.10
C ARG A 141 6.43 -4.96 -5.47
N ALA A 142 7.28 -5.77 -6.09
CA ALA A 142 6.95 -6.47 -7.33
C ALA A 142 5.76 -7.43 -7.14
N ARG A 143 5.68 -8.15 -6.01
CA ARG A 143 4.50 -8.96 -5.65
C ARG A 143 3.25 -8.12 -5.59
N TRP A 144 3.28 -7.00 -4.86
CA TRP A 144 2.14 -6.09 -4.73
C TRP A 144 1.70 -5.54 -6.10
N ALA A 145 2.65 -5.12 -6.93
CA ALA A 145 2.39 -4.65 -8.28
C ALA A 145 1.82 -5.75 -9.20
N SER A 146 2.21 -7.01 -9.02
CA SER A 146 1.69 -8.11 -9.85
C SER A 146 0.19 -8.35 -9.67
N ASN A 147 -0.35 -8.07 -8.48
CA ASN A 147 -1.78 -8.15 -8.20
C ASN A 147 -2.57 -7.12 -9.03
N MET A 148 -1.92 -6.07 -9.57
CA MET A 148 -2.56 -5.05 -10.40
C MET A 148 -3.25 -5.63 -11.65
N LYS A 149 -2.73 -6.73 -12.22
CA LYS A 149 -3.36 -7.38 -13.39
C LYS A 149 -4.78 -7.86 -13.08
N TYR A 150 -4.95 -8.43 -11.89
CA TYR A 150 -6.24 -8.88 -11.42
C TYR A 150 -7.10 -7.68 -11.00
N GLN A 151 -6.49 -6.68 -10.35
CA GLN A 151 -7.17 -5.44 -9.98
C GLN A 151 -7.68 -4.66 -11.19
N LEU A 152 -7.07 -4.72 -12.37
CA LEU A 152 -7.63 -4.10 -13.58
C LEU A 152 -9.03 -4.63 -13.91
N LYS A 153 -9.30 -5.92 -13.64
CA LYS A 153 -10.62 -6.54 -13.86
C LYS A 153 -11.63 -6.18 -12.77
N PHE A 154 -11.18 -6.02 -11.52
CA PHE A 154 -12.06 -5.83 -10.36
C PHE A 154 -12.23 -4.35 -9.96
N ASN A 155 -11.24 -3.52 -10.25
CA ASN A 155 -11.07 -2.15 -9.79
C ASN A 155 -10.22 -1.31 -10.78
N PRO A 156 -10.73 -1.04 -11.99
CA PRO A 156 -9.98 -0.29 -13.01
C PRO A 156 -9.58 1.12 -12.53
N GLU A 157 -10.39 1.74 -11.66
CA GLU A 157 -10.09 3.03 -11.03
C GLU A 157 -8.71 3.02 -10.33
N PHE A 158 -8.43 2.01 -9.51
CA PHE A 158 -7.16 1.92 -8.80
C PHE A 158 -5.97 1.72 -9.75
N PHE A 159 -6.16 0.96 -10.84
CA PHE A 159 -5.14 0.82 -11.86
C PHE A 159 -4.80 2.17 -12.52
N PHE A 160 -5.81 2.97 -12.89
CA PHE A 160 -5.59 4.28 -13.48
C PHE A 160 -4.94 5.27 -12.51
N ILE A 161 -5.19 5.17 -11.21
CA ILE A 161 -4.50 5.97 -10.19
C ILE A 161 -3.01 5.61 -10.10
N LEU A 162 -2.67 4.31 -10.08
CA LEU A 162 -1.27 3.89 -10.07
C LEU A 162 -0.55 4.28 -11.36
N LEU A 163 -1.23 4.17 -12.50
CA LEU A 163 -0.70 4.60 -13.79
C LEU A 163 -0.50 6.13 -13.83
N SER A 164 -1.46 6.92 -13.33
CA SER A 164 -1.35 8.38 -13.27
C SER A 164 -0.23 8.80 -12.33
N MET A 165 -0.02 8.09 -11.22
CA MET A 165 1.16 8.28 -10.37
C MET A 165 2.45 8.04 -11.17
N ALA A 166 2.59 6.92 -11.88
CA ALA A 166 3.79 6.65 -12.68
C ALA A 166 4.06 7.77 -13.71
N PHE A 167 3.02 8.26 -14.40
CA PHE A 167 3.11 9.42 -15.28
C PHE A 167 3.43 10.71 -14.53
N MET A 168 3.00 10.90 -13.30
CA MET A 168 3.36 12.06 -12.49
C MET A 168 4.83 12.01 -12.02
N TYR A 169 5.40 10.82 -11.84
CA TYR A 169 6.83 10.63 -11.52
C TYR A 169 7.75 10.85 -12.71
N TRP A 170 7.39 10.34 -13.89
CA TRP A 170 8.23 10.45 -15.08
C TRP A 170 7.85 11.58 -16.05
N GLY A 171 6.63 12.10 -15.94
CA GLY A 171 6.09 13.11 -16.86
C GLY A 171 6.83 14.44 -16.77
N ALA A 172 7.19 14.91 -15.58
CA ALA A 172 7.97 16.15 -15.44
C ALA A 172 9.39 16.01 -16.04
N PRO A 173 10.17 14.95 -15.75
CA PRO A 173 11.43 14.69 -16.47
C PRO A 173 11.28 14.61 -18.00
N LEU A 174 10.24 13.91 -18.49
CA LEU A 174 9.99 13.78 -19.93
C LEU A 174 9.61 15.12 -20.57
N LEU A 175 8.81 15.93 -19.89
CA LEU A 175 8.38 17.25 -20.34
C LEU A 175 9.56 18.24 -20.39
N ALA A 176 10.58 18.05 -19.55
CA ALA A 176 11.74 18.92 -19.51
C ALA A 176 12.52 18.93 -20.84
N PHE A 177 12.47 17.85 -21.62
CA PHE A 177 13.08 17.78 -22.96
C PHE A 177 12.38 18.69 -23.98
N PHE A 178 11.10 19.03 -23.77
CA PHE A 178 10.31 19.86 -24.67
C PHE A 178 10.17 21.30 -24.16
N ASN A 179 9.90 21.46 -22.86
CA ASN A 179 9.73 22.75 -22.21
C ASN A 179 10.11 22.69 -20.73
N TRP A 180 11.33 23.10 -20.42
CA TRP A 180 11.87 23.05 -19.05
C TRP A 180 11.11 23.94 -18.05
N LYS A 181 10.52 25.07 -18.50
CA LYS A 181 9.74 25.96 -17.61
C LYS A 181 8.45 25.29 -17.16
N LEU A 182 7.74 24.66 -18.10
CA LEU A 182 6.51 23.93 -17.79
C LEU A 182 6.81 22.69 -16.93
N ALA A 183 7.90 21.98 -17.24
CA ALA A 183 8.36 20.84 -16.43
C ALA A 183 8.70 21.24 -14.99
N LEU A 184 9.39 22.38 -14.81
CA LEU A 184 9.68 22.91 -13.48
C LEU A 184 8.39 23.29 -12.73
N GLY A 185 7.45 23.97 -13.40
CA GLY A 185 6.15 24.29 -12.81
C GLY A 185 5.38 23.06 -12.36
N ALA A 186 5.32 22.03 -13.21
CA ALA A 186 4.68 20.75 -12.87
C ALA A 186 5.37 20.04 -11.70
N PHE A 187 6.71 20.04 -11.68
CA PHE A 187 7.49 19.44 -10.60
C PHE A 187 7.28 20.15 -9.25
N VAL A 188 7.26 21.48 -9.24
CA VAL A 188 7.00 22.28 -8.03
C VAL A 188 5.57 22.06 -7.53
N LEU A 189 4.58 22.11 -8.41
CA LEU A 189 3.18 21.86 -8.05
C LEU A 189 3.01 20.47 -7.43
N ARG A 190 3.63 19.45 -8.05
CA ARG A 190 3.63 18.09 -7.54
C ARG A 190 4.25 17.99 -6.14
N ILE A 191 5.42 18.59 -5.91
CA ILE A 191 6.05 18.61 -4.58
C ILE A 191 5.13 19.28 -3.55
N ALA A 192 4.49 20.39 -3.91
CA ALA A 192 3.57 21.10 -3.02
C ALA A 192 2.38 20.22 -2.62
N ILE A 193 1.78 19.49 -3.59
CA ILE A 193 0.71 18.53 -3.34
C ILE A 193 1.20 17.42 -2.42
N GLU A 194 2.31 16.75 -2.75
CA GLU A 194 2.84 15.64 -1.97
C GLU A 194 3.19 16.03 -0.53
N LEU A 195 3.81 17.20 -0.31
CA LEU A 195 4.11 17.69 1.03
C LEU A 195 2.84 18.02 1.83
N THR A 196 1.80 18.55 1.17
CA THR A 196 0.50 18.77 1.80
C THR A 196 -0.10 17.45 2.26
N PHE A 197 -0.10 16.43 1.40
CA PHE A 197 -0.56 15.09 1.75
C PHE A 197 0.27 14.48 2.88
N LEU A 198 1.59 14.50 2.79
CA LEU A 198 2.47 13.94 3.82
C LEU A 198 2.33 14.66 5.18
N SER A 199 1.89 15.92 5.20
CA SER A 199 1.54 16.60 6.46
C SER A 199 0.39 15.92 7.21
N TYR A 200 -0.54 15.27 6.51
CA TYR A 200 -1.58 14.43 7.12
C TYR A 200 -1.01 13.13 7.67
N ALA A 201 -0.03 12.51 7.00
CA ALA A 201 0.66 11.33 7.53
C ALA A 201 1.36 11.64 8.87
N ARG A 202 1.84 12.88 9.06
CA ARG A 202 2.39 13.32 10.34
C ARG A 202 1.35 13.32 11.47
N SER A 203 0.13 13.79 11.22
CA SER A 203 -0.90 13.86 12.25
C SER A 203 -1.59 12.52 12.52
N ARG A 204 -1.66 11.62 11.52
CA ARG A 204 -2.41 10.35 11.62
C ARG A 204 -1.57 9.10 11.76
N PHE A 205 -0.36 9.07 11.20
CA PHE A 205 0.50 7.87 11.17
C PHE A 205 1.80 8.01 11.96
N GLY A 206 1.97 9.13 12.66
CA GLY A 206 3.13 9.36 13.53
C GLY A 206 4.43 9.65 12.76
N VAL A 207 4.34 10.10 11.50
CA VAL A 207 5.51 10.56 10.73
C VAL A 207 6.02 11.86 11.34
N THR A 208 7.19 11.82 11.97
CA THR A 208 7.73 13.01 12.66
C THR A 208 8.27 14.06 11.68
N ALA A 209 8.41 15.31 12.14
CA ALA A 209 9.05 16.37 11.34
C ALA A 209 10.52 16.03 10.97
N ARG A 210 11.20 15.19 11.78
CA ARG A 210 12.54 14.69 11.49
C ARG A 210 12.53 13.73 10.30
N MET A 211 11.58 12.80 10.27
CA MET A 211 11.39 11.87 9.15
C MET A 211 11.07 12.61 7.84
N MET A 212 10.31 13.70 7.91
CA MET A 212 10.00 14.53 6.73
C MET A 212 11.21 15.14 6.04
N ARG A 213 12.34 15.33 6.74
CA ARG A 213 13.59 15.80 6.12
C ARG A 213 14.18 14.80 5.13
N PHE A 214 13.74 13.55 5.19
CA PHE A 214 14.14 12.50 4.25
C PHE A 214 13.39 12.55 2.92
N TYR A 215 12.29 13.33 2.84
CA TYR A 215 11.46 13.43 1.63
C TYR A 215 12.26 13.73 0.34
N PRO A 216 13.21 14.68 0.31
CA PRO A 216 13.97 14.96 -0.92
C PRO A 216 14.79 13.78 -1.44
N LEU A 217 15.28 12.91 -0.54
CA LEU A 217 15.97 11.69 -0.93
C LEU A 217 14.98 10.58 -1.31
N TRP A 218 13.88 10.47 -0.55
CA TRP A 218 12.82 9.52 -0.83
C TRP A 218 12.20 9.73 -2.23
N ILE A 219 11.87 10.96 -2.62
CA ILE A 219 11.26 11.23 -3.94
C ILE A 219 12.19 10.82 -5.09
N VAL A 220 13.50 11.05 -4.96
CA VAL A 220 14.47 10.63 -5.98
C VAL A 220 14.47 9.11 -6.11
N ILE A 221 14.60 8.38 -5.00
CA ILE A 221 14.58 6.90 -5.01
C ILE A 221 13.23 6.39 -5.54
N GLN A 222 12.11 6.93 -5.04
CA GLN A 222 10.76 6.52 -5.39
C GLN A 222 10.46 6.68 -6.88
N THR A 223 10.96 7.76 -7.50
CA THR A 223 10.75 8.04 -8.93
C THR A 223 11.19 6.86 -9.80
N PHE A 224 12.36 6.28 -9.50
CA PHE A 224 12.87 5.14 -10.25
C PHE A 224 12.31 3.82 -9.70
N PHE A 225 12.23 3.67 -8.38
CA PHE A 225 11.86 2.41 -7.72
C PHE A 225 10.41 2.01 -8.00
N LEU A 226 9.49 2.96 -8.08
CA LEU A 226 8.08 2.70 -8.40
C LEU A 226 7.96 2.03 -9.78
N VAL A 227 8.52 2.63 -10.82
CA VAL A 227 8.45 2.07 -12.18
C VAL A 227 9.21 0.76 -12.27
N PHE A 228 10.37 0.66 -11.64
CA PHE A 228 11.15 -0.58 -11.60
C PHE A 228 10.33 -1.74 -11.02
N THR A 229 9.72 -1.55 -9.85
CA THR A 229 8.92 -2.61 -9.18
C THR A 229 7.61 -2.89 -9.91
N MET A 230 6.98 -1.89 -10.53
CA MET A 230 5.83 -2.07 -11.41
C MET A 230 6.17 -2.95 -12.62
N VAL A 231 7.32 -2.74 -13.26
CA VAL A 231 7.81 -3.58 -14.37
C VAL A 231 8.10 -5.00 -13.89
N LEU A 232 8.74 -5.18 -12.74
CA LEU A 232 8.97 -6.51 -12.20
C LEU A 232 7.65 -7.26 -11.91
N GLY A 233 6.65 -6.60 -11.32
CA GLY A 233 5.32 -7.17 -11.09
C GLY A 233 4.56 -7.48 -12.38
N GLN A 234 4.47 -6.46 -13.25
CA GLN A 234 4.46 -6.51 -14.71
C GLN A 234 4.64 -7.87 -15.37
N PHE A 235 5.88 -8.35 -15.22
CA PHE A 235 6.40 -9.53 -15.90
C PHE A 235 6.55 -10.75 -14.98
N ASN A 236 5.95 -10.72 -13.78
CA ASN A 236 6.03 -11.78 -12.77
C ASN A 236 7.49 -12.13 -12.39
N LEU A 237 8.37 -11.13 -12.39
CA LEU A 237 9.80 -11.27 -12.07
C LEU A 237 10.05 -11.15 -10.57
N PHE A 238 9.34 -11.96 -9.78
CA PHE A 238 9.47 -12.05 -8.33
C PHE A 238 9.41 -13.50 -7.86
N ILE A 239 9.82 -13.74 -6.62
CA ILE A 239 9.84 -15.04 -5.96
C ILE A 239 8.90 -15.00 -4.75
N TRP A 240 8.04 -16.00 -4.63
CA TRP A 240 7.13 -16.19 -3.50
C TRP A 240 7.17 -17.64 -3.02
N HIS A 241 7.48 -17.86 -1.75
CA HIS A 241 7.71 -19.19 -1.16
C HIS A 241 8.61 -20.09 -2.02
N GLY A 242 9.72 -19.53 -2.52
CA GLY A 242 10.69 -20.24 -3.36
C GLY A 242 10.22 -20.50 -4.80
N LYS A 243 9.02 -20.08 -5.19
CA LYS A 243 8.45 -20.28 -6.53
C LYS A 243 8.35 -18.96 -7.28
N ARG A 244 8.61 -19.01 -8.60
CA ARG A 244 8.24 -17.93 -9.51
C ARG A 244 6.83 -18.17 -10.03
N PRO A 245 6.00 -17.13 -10.23
CA PRO A 245 4.74 -17.29 -10.91
C PRO A 245 4.96 -17.85 -12.32
N PRO A 246 4.05 -18.71 -12.82
CA PRO A 246 4.16 -19.22 -14.18
C PRO A 246 4.18 -18.04 -15.16
N LYS A 247 5.12 -18.10 -16.12
CA LYS A 247 5.25 -17.12 -17.20
C LYS A 247 4.06 -17.28 -18.16
N GLY A 248 2.97 -16.59 -17.87
CA GLY A 248 1.79 -16.52 -18.73
C GLY A 248 1.03 -17.85 -18.81
N ALA A 249 -0.14 -17.91 -18.19
CA ALA A 249 -1.20 -18.70 -18.79
C ALA A 249 -1.56 -17.99 -20.09
N ARG A 250 -1.12 -18.53 -21.23
CA ARG A 250 -1.83 -18.30 -22.49
C ARG A 250 -3.27 -18.74 -22.20
N LYS A 251 -4.18 -17.76 -22.15
CA LYS A 251 -5.58 -18.04 -22.46
C LYS A 251 -5.70 -18.20 -23.96
#